data_AF-A0A9X1YNI9-F1
#
_entry.id   AF-A0A9X1YNI9-F1
#
_cell.length_a   1.000
_cell.length_b   1.000
_cell.length_c   1.000
_cell.angle_alpha   90.00
_cell.angle_beta   90.00
_cell.angle_gamma   90.00
#
_symmetry.space_group_name_H-M   'P 1'
#
loop_
_entity.id
_entity.type
_entity.pdbx_description
1 polymer ?
#
loop_
_entity_poly.entity_id
_entity_poly.type
_entity_poly.pdbx_seq_one_letter_code
_entity_poly.pdbx_strand_id
1 'polypeptide(L)'
;MLKSILVVVGSYMLSIVLVLCSDPLLSALFPGDFVHGRVPSQTALLASTALFIAISILCAWLCARFAPAPKSRHVLAFMILGELLGIASTIPNWNTGWPHWYWLSWLLSWPLSCFVGLRIEQRRGR
;
A
#
# COMPACT_ATOMS: atom_id res chain seq x y z
N MET A 1 -16.73 -18.84 0.87
CA MET A 1 -16.84 -17.58 1.66
C MET A 1 -15.67 -17.40 2.63
N LEU A 2 -15.42 -18.30 3.59
CA LEU A 2 -14.34 -18.13 4.57
C LEU A 2 -12.94 -17.91 3.94
N LYS A 3 -12.56 -18.74 2.96
CA LYS A 3 -11.29 -18.58 2.23
C LYS A 3 -11.15 -17.20 1.56
N SER A 4 -12.23 -16.68 0.99
CA SER A 4 -12.23 -15.37 0.34
C SER A 4 -11.95 -14.25 1.33
N ILE A 5 -12.61 -14.28 2.50
CA ILE A 5 -12.41 -13.29 3.56
C ILE A 5 -10.98 -13.39 4.08
N LEU A 6 -10.51 -14.60 4.38
CA LEU A 6 -9.17 -14.84 4.92
C LEU A 6 -8.08 -14.34 3.97
N VAL A 7 -8.24 -14.51 2.66
CA VAL A 7 -7.27 -14.02 1.68
C VAL A 7 -7.25 -12.49 1.63
N VAL A 8 -8.42 -11.84 1.59
CA VAL A 8 -8.49 -10.36 1.54
C VAL A 8 -7.95 -9.77 2.82
N VAL A 9 -8.46 -10.21 3.98
CA VAL A 9 -8.01 -9.73 5.29
C VAL A 9 -6.54 -10.06 5.53
N GLY A 10 -6.10 -11.28 5.21
CA GLY A 10 -4.71 -11.68 5.36
C GLY A 10 -3.75 -10.87 4.50
N SER A 11 -4.10 -10.60 3.25
CA SER A 11 -3.29 -9.75 2.36
C SER A 11 -3.28 -8.30 2.85
N TYR A 12 -4.38 -7.84 3.44
CA TYR A 12 -4.48 -6.49 4.02
C TYR A 12 -3.63 -6.35 5.28
N MET A 13 -3.71 -7.31 6.20
CA MET A 13 -2.85 -7.36 7.38
C MET A 13 -1.37 -7.42 6.99
N LEU A 14 -1.03 -8.22 5.97
CA LEU A 14 0.33 -8.25 5.44
C LEU A 14 0.78 -6.88 4.90
N SER A 15 -0.08 -6.17 4.15
CA SER A 15 0.26 -4.83 3.67
C SER A 15 0.51 -3.85 4.81
N ILE A 16 -0.29 -3.88 5.88
CA ILE A 16 -0.08 -3.04 7.06
C ILE A 16 1.27 -3.35 7.69
N VAL A 17 1.56 -4.63 7.94
CA VAL A 17 2.83 -5.04 8.57
C VAL A 17 4.02 -4.60 7.72
N LEU A 18 3.98 -4.81 6.40
CA LEU A 18 5.07 -4.42 5.51
C LEU A 18 5.25 -2.90 5.43
N VAL A 19 4.16 -2.13 5.40
CA VAL A 19 4.23 -0.66 5.43
C VAL A 19 4.79 -0.17 6.77
N LEU A 20 4.37 -0.74 7.90
CA LEU A 20 4.95 -0.40 9.21
C LEU A 20 6.43 -0.76 9.31
N CYS A 21 6.86 -1.89 8.72
CA CYS A 21 8.27 -2.26 8.64
C CYS A 21 9.07 -1.36 7.69
N SER A 22 8.41 -0.59 6.81
CA SER A 22 9.07 0.36 5.92
C SER A 22 9.66 1.55 6.67
N ASP A 23 9.04 1.96 7.78
CA ASP A 23 9.49 3.10 8.59
C ASP A 23 10.88 2.87 9.22
N PRO A 24 11.16 1.77 9.96
CA PRO A 24 12.49 1.53 10.50
C PRO A 24 13.52 1.27 9.40
N LEU A 25 13.11 0.66 8.27
CA LEU A 25 13.99 0.47 7.12
C LEU A 25 14.43 1.81 6.52
N LEU A 26 13.48 2.72 6.30
CA LEU A 26 13.76 4.06 5.77
C LEU A 26 14.54 4.92 6.75
N SER A 27 14.26 4.80 8.05
CA SER A 27 15.03 5.46 9.11
C SER A 27 16.50 5.01 9.12
N ALA A 28 16.75 3.72 8.86
CA ALA A 28 18.11 3.19 8.72
C ALA A 28 18.81 3.63 7.42
N LEU A 29 18.06 3.76 6.31
CA LEU A 29 18.61 4.18 5.01
C LEU A 29 18.86 5.69 4.93
N PHE A 30 18.08 6.50 5.63
CA PHE A 30 18.18 7.96 5.69
C PHE A 30 18.34 8.42 7.14
N PRO A 31 19.52 8.17 7.76
CA PRO A 31 19.76 8.51 9.15
C PRO A 31 19.63 10.01 9.37
N GLY A 32 18.80 10.41 10.34
CA GLY A 32 18.57 11.82 10.71
C GLY A 32 17.48 12.54 9.88
N ASP A 33 16.86 11.85 8.92
CA ASP A 33 15.81 12.42 8.06
C ASP A 33 14.39 12.16 8.63
N PHE A 34 14.21 11.02 9.30
CA PHE A 34 12.98 10.63 9.99
C PHE A 34 13.03 11.02 11.48
N VAL A 35 13.10 12.32 11.76
CA VAL A 35 13.13 12.87 13.13
C VAL A 35 11.77 13.51 13.46
N HIS A 36 11.26 13.28 14.67
CA HIS A 36 10.00 13.87 15.12
C HIS A 36 9.99 15.40 14.97
N GLY A 37 8.92 15.94 14.39
CA GLY A 37 8.74 17.38 14.17
C GLY A 37 9.43 17.94 12.92
N ARG A 38 10.11 17.10 12.12
CA ARG A 38 10.71 17.50 10.85
C ARG A 38 10.07 16.75 9.69
N VAL A 39 9.79 17.45 8.59
CA VAL A 39 9.41 16.82 7.32
C VAL A 39 10.67 16.19 6.72
N PRO A 40 10.66 14.89 6.38
CA PRO A 40 11.80 14.22 5.74
C PRO A 40 12.19 14.86 4.40
N SER A 41 13.43 14.64 3.95
CA SER A 41 13.87 15.09 2.63
C SER A 41 12.99 14.56 1.50
N GLN A 42 12.94 15.28 0.37
CA GLN A 42 12.19 14.86 -0.81
C GLN A 42 12.63 13.47 -1.30
N THR A 43 13.92 13.16 -1.23
CA THR A 43 14.48 11.84 -1.53
C THR A 43 13.91 10.74 -0.64
N ALA A 44 13.81 10.98 0.67
CA ALA A 44 13.22 10.02 1.61
C ALA A 44 11.71 9.81 1.35
N LEU A 45 10.97 10.88 1.05
CA LEU A 45 9.54 10.79 0.70
C LEU A 45 9.31 10.01 -0.61
N LEU A 46 10.17 10.20 -1.61
CA LEU A 46 10.13 9.44 -2.86
C LEU A 46 10.46 7.96 -2.64
N ALA A 47 11.49 7.67 -1.84
CA ALA A 47 11.84 6.30 -1.49
C ALA A 47 10.71 5.60 -0.73
N SER A 48 10.08 6.30 0.22
CA SER A 48 8.89 5.83 0.94
C SER A 48 7.74 5.49 -0.01
N THR A 49 7.43 6.39 -0.95
CA THR A 49 6.37 6.18 -1.95
C THR A 49 6.68 5.00 -2.88
N ALA A 50 7.94 4.86 -3.32
CA ALA A 50 8.35 3.73 -4.15
C ALA A 50 8.22 2.39 -3.42
N LEU A 51 8.59 2.35 -2.13
CA LEU A 51 8.48 1.17 -1.30
C LEU A 51 7.00 0.80 -1.05
N PHE A 52 6.15 1.81 -0.79
CA PHE A 52 4.70 1.63 -0.68
C PHE A 52 4.10 1.02 -1.96
N ILE A 53 4.49 1.52 -3.15
CA ILE A 53 4.06 0.98 -4.44
C ILE A 53 4.46 -0.50 -4.58
N ALA A 54 5.73 -0.82 -4.30
CA ALA A 54 6.24 -2.18 -4.41
C ALA A 54 5.49 -3.16 -3.48
N ILE A 55 5.29 -2.75 -2.22
CA ILE A 55 4.53 -3.52 -1.23
C ILE A 55 3.08 -3.71 -1.67
N SER A 56 2.44 -2.65 -2.18
CA SER A 56 1.05 -2.68 -2.63
C SER A 56 0.86 -3.62 -3.81
N ILE A 57 1.76 -3.59 -4.81
CA ILE A 57 1.74 -4.53 -5.94
C ILE A 57 1.90 -5.97 -5.43
N LEU A 58 2.86 -6.21 -4.54
CA LEU A 58 3.12 -7.54 -3.98
C LEU A 58 1.89 -8.08 -3.23
N CYS A 59 1.28 -7.28 -2.36
CA CYS A 59 0.12 -7.71 -1.57
C CYS A 59 -1.12 -7.94 -2.44
N ALA A 60 -1.35 -7.09 -3.43
CA ALA A 60 -2.44 -7.30 -4.39
C ALA A 60 -2.23 -8.54 -5.27
N TRP A 61 -0.99 -8.80 -5.67
CA TRP A 61 -0.63 -10.03 -6.37
C TRP A 61 -0.84 -11.27 -5.49
N LEU A 62 -0.43 -11.25 -4.22
CA LEU A 62 -0.68 -12.33 -3.26
C LEU A 62 -2.19 -12.55 -3.04
N CYS A 63 -2.96 -11.48 -2.90
CA CYS A 63 -4.42 -11.53 -2.81
C CYS A 63 -5.01 -12.22 -4.03
N ALA A 64 -4.62 -11.81 -5.25
CA ALA A 64 -5.05 -12.45 -6.49
C ALA A 64 -4.61 -13.91 -6.59
N ARG A 65 -3.41 -14.24 -6.09
CA ARG A 65 -2.80 -15.56 -6.17
C ARG A 65 -3.56 -16.59 -5.35
N PHE A 66 -3.95 -16.24 -4.13
CA PHE A 66 -4.62 -17.15 -3.20
C PHE A 66 -6.15 -17.08 -3.27
N ALA A 67 -6.69 -16.04 -3.89
CA ALA A 67 -8.13 -15.84 -4.04
C ALA A 67 -8.78 -16.90 -4.94
N PRO A 68 -9.99 -17.38 -4.59
CA PRO A 68 -10.80 -18.19 -5.50
C PRO A 68 -11.27 -17.37 -6.71
N ALA A 69 -11.66 -18.06 -7.79
CA ALA A 69 -12.19 -17.40 -8.97
C ALA A 69 -13.60 -16.82 -8.71
N PRO A 70 -13.94 -15.63 -9.25
CA PRO A 70 -13.07 -14.74 -10.01
C PRO A 70 -12.16 -13.86 -9.12
N LYS A 71 -10.84 -13.93 -9.36
CA LYS A 71 -9.80 -13.22 -8.59
C LYS A 71 -10.02 -11.70 -8.51
N SER A 72 -10.60 -11.11 -9.55
CA SER A 72 -10.84 -9.66 -9.64
C SER A 72 -11.75 -9.12 -8.53
N ARG A 73 -12.76 -9.88 -8.07
CA ARG A 73 -13.66 -9.44 -7.01
C ARG A 73 -12.93 -9.28 -5.67
N HIS A 74 -11.98 -10.17 -5.39
CA HIS A 74 -11.20 -10.15 -4.16
C HIS A 74 -10.20 -9.00 -4.15
N VAL A 75 -9.53 -8.75 -5.28
CA VAL A 75 -8.63 -7.60 -5.41
C VAL A 75 -9.41 -6.28 -5.38
N LEU A 76 -10.62 -6.22 -5.94
CA LEU A 76 -11.47 -5.03 -5.84
C LEU A 76 -11.88 -4.75 -4.39
N ALA A 77 -12.27 -5.78 -3.63
CA ALA A 77 -12.56 -5.63 -2.20
C ALA A 77 -11.33 -5.14 -1.41
N PHE A 78 -10.15 -5.73 -1.68
CA PHE A 78 -8.88 -5.30 -1.11
C PHE A 78 -8.55 -3.83 -1.44
N MET A 79 -8.75 -3.44 -2.71
CA MET A 79 -8.56 -2.07 -3.19
C MET A 79 -9.46 -1.09 -2.44
N ILE A 80 -10.78 -1.37 -2.37
CA ILE A 80 -11.75 -0.51 -1.69
C ILE A 80 -11.42 -0.37 -0.21
N LEU A 81 -11.10 -1.47 0.48
CA LEU A 81 -10.76 -1.43 1.90
C LEU A 81 -9.51 -0.57 2.17
N GLY A 82 -8.47 -0.72 1.34
CA GLY A 82 -7.27 0.09 1.47
C GLY A 82 -7.49 1.57 1.15
N GLU A 83 -8.30 1.88 0.13
CA GLU A 83 -8.68 3.27 -0.18
C GLU A 83 -9.43 3.94 0.97
N LEU A 84 -10.42 3.26 1.54
CA LEU A 84 -11.19 3.80 2.66
C LEU A 84 -10.28 4.13 3.85
N LEU A 85 -9.30 3.26 4.13
CA LEU A 85 -8.34 3.48 5.20
C LEU A 85 -7.30 4.55 4.83
N GLY A 86 -6.87 4.63 3.57
CA GLY A 86 -6.01 5.70 3.06
C GLY A 86 -6.66 7.08 3.13
N ILE A 87 -7.95 7.19 2.81
CA ILE A 87 -8.73 8.41 2.99
C ILE A 87 -8.85 8.73 4.48
N ALA A 88 -9.21 7.74 5.31
CA ALA A 88 -9.35 7.92 6.75
C ALA A 88 -8.03 8.34 7.43
N SER A 89 -6.87 7.93 6.90
CA SER A 89 -5.57 8.40 7.38
C SER A 89 -5.18 9.76 6.80
N THR A 90 -5.59 10.07 5.58
CA THR A 90 -5.23 11.33 4.91
C THR A 90 -5.97 12.52 5.51
N ILE A 91 -7.27 12.39 5.82
CA ILE A 91 -8.09 13.52 6.33
C ILE A 91 -7.50 14.13 7.63
N PRO A 92 -7.17 13.35 8.68
CA PRO A 92 -6.59 13.91 9.91
C PRO A 92 -5.18 14.46 9.69
N ASN A 93 -4.42 13.86 8.76
CA ASN A 93 -3.04 14.27 8.49
C ASN A 93 -2.91 15.36 7.43
N TRP A 94 -4.02 15.85 6.87
CA TRP A 94 -3.98 16.84 5.81
C TRP A 94 -3.28 18.15 6.23
N ASN A 95 -3.46 18.55 7.49
CA ASN A 95 -2.95 19.82 8.02
C ASN A 95 -1.71 19.66 8.93
N THR A 96 -1.05 18.50 8.96
CA THR A 96 0.12 18.26 9.83
C THR A 96 1.43 18.85 9.30
N GLY A 97 1.38 19.68 8.24
CA GLY A 97 2.55 20.33 7.64
C GLY A 97 3.34 19.45 6.66
N TRP A 98 2.90 18.21 6.43
CA TRP A 98 3.47 17.33 5.43
C TRP A 98 3.07 17.78 4.01
N PRO A 99 3.92 17.56 3.00
CA PRO A 99 3.59 17.95 1.63
C PRO A 99 2.31 17.24 1.13
N HIS A 100 1.30 17.98 0.71
CA HIS A 100 0.02 17.39 0.27
C HIS A 100 0.18 16.39 -0.89
N TRP A 101 1.18 16.62 -1.77
CA TRP A 101 1.48 15.70 -2.86
C TRP A 101 1.84 14.29 -2.36
N TYR A 102 2.44 14.16 -1.17
CA TYR A 102 2.84 12.88 -0.61
C TYR A 102 1.61 12.05 -0.26
N TRP A 103 0.65 12.64 0.46
CA TRP A 103 -0.64 11.99 0.76
C TRP A 103 -1.42 11.63 -0.51
N LEU A 104 -1.48 12.54 -1.48
CA LEU A 104 -2.12 12.28 -2.78
C LEU A 104 -1.42 11.16 -3.55
N SER A 105 -0.09 11.09 -3.50
CA SER A 105 0.67 10.04 -4.19
C SER A 105 0.34 8.65 -3.63
N TRP A 106 0.14 8.51 -2.32
CA TRP A 106 -0.27 7.26 -1.70
C TRP A 106 -1.70 6.87 -2.12
N LEU A 107 -2.63 7.82 -2.07
CA LEU A 107 -4.02 7.62 -2.47
C LEU A 107 -4.14 7.23 -3.96
N LEU A 108 -3.37 7.87 -4.84
CA LEU A 108 -3.41 7.58 -6.27
C LEU A 108 -2.64 6.32 -6.66
N SER A 109 -1.60 5.96 -5.90
CA SER A 109 -0.75 4.82 -6.23
C SER A 109 -1.32 3.49 -5.74
N TRP A 110 -2.12 3.47 -4.68
CA TRP A 110 -2.76 2.25 -4.18
C TRP A 110 -3.64 1.51 -5.21
N PRO A 111 -4.61 2.14 -5.89
CA PRO A 111 -5.51 1.45 -6.80
C PRO A 111 -4.78 1.04 -8.08
N LEU A 112 -3.83 1.87 -8.54
CA LEU A 112 -2.94 1.53 -9.65
C LEU A 112 -2.07 0.31 -9.32
N SER A 113 -1.48 0.27 -8.13
CA SER A 113 -0.67 -0.86 -7.65
C SER A 113 -1.49 -2.14 -7.53
N CYS A 114 -2.71 -2.04 -7.00
CA CYS A 114 -3.63 -3.16 -6.91
C CYS A 114 -4.00 -3.73 -8.28
N PHE A 115 -4.28 -2.85 -9.24
CA PHE A 115 -4.56 -3.23 -10.62
C PHE A 115 -3.37 -3.92 -11.29
N VAL A 116 -2.16 -3.38 -11.11
CA VAL A 116 -0.93 -3.99 -11.63
C VAL A 116 -0.72 -5.39 -11.05
N GLY A 117 -0.85 -5.55 -9.72
CA GLY A 117 -0.75 -6.85 -9.06
C GLY A 117 -1.73 -7.89 -9.61
N LEU A 118 -2.98 -7.49 -9.85
CA LEU A 118 -3.98 -8.36 -10.50
C LEU A 118 -3.58 -8.75 -11.93
N ARG A 119 -3.11 -7.78 -12.74
CA ARG A 119 -2.70 -8.03 -14.12
C ARG A 119 -1.50 -8.95 -14.21
N ILE A 120 -0.54 -8.84 -13.30
CA ILE A 120 0.62 -9.74 -13.21
C ILE A 120 0.14 -11.18 -13.00
N GLU A 121 -0.77 -11.42 -12.04
CA GLU A 121 -1.26 -12.79 -11.78
C GLU A 121 -2.16 -13.33 -12.90
N GLN A 122 -2.95 -12.47 -13.57
CA GLN A 122 -3.77 -12.89 -14.71
C GLN A 122 -2.93 -13.32 -15.92
N ARG A 123 -1.80 -12.63 -16.18
CA ARG A 123 -0.89 -12.98 -17.28
C ARG A 123 -0.23 -14.35 -17.09
N ARG A 124 -0.03 -14.77 -15.85
CA ARG A 124 0.58 -16.07 -15.51
C ARG A 124 -0.38 -17.26 -15.68
N GLY A 125 -1.69 -17.02 -15.65
CA GLY A 125 -2.71 -18.06 -15.81
C GLY A 125 -3.17 -18.27 -17.25
N ARG A 126 -2.58 -17.55 -18.22
CA ARG A 126 -2.74 -17.76 -19.67
C ARG A 126 -1.53 -18.50 -20.18
#